data_AF-A0A534PCB9-F1
#
_entry.id   AF-A0A534PCB9-F1
#
_cell.length_a   1.000
_cell.length_b   1.000
_cell.length_c   1.000
_cell.angle_alpha   90.00
_cell.angle_beta   90.00
_cell.angle_gamma   90.00
#
_symmetry.space_group_name_H-M   'P 1'
#
loop_
_entity.id
_entity.type
_entity.pdbx_description
1 polymer ?
#
loop_
_entity_poly.entity_id
_entity_poly.type
_entity_poly.pdbx_seq_one_letter_code
_entity_poly.pdbx_strand_id
1 'polypeptide(L)'
;MSKQLCAALVVACVAMATSPSSEAAALAKPTCRTTDKTEAGFSGSMTSAELAAGPAVYKCNIDLVGQYQGEGASWQLTAWKNCAYFDQRNNGSAGSTTETHPGVAVVDVSDPTHPTPTTWLSDPAMIDPWESLKVNPAR
;
A
#
# COMPACT_ATOMS: atom_id res chain seq x y z
N MET A 1 28.80 42.67 62.95
CA MET A 1 30.07 42.33 62.25
C MET A 1 29.98 40.86 61.93
N SER A 2 30.11 40.33 60.73
CA SER A 2 30.72 40.81 59.50
C SER A 2 30.00 40.22 58.30
N LYS A 3 30.04 40.99 57.21
CA LYS A 3 29.80 40.56 55.84
C LYS A 3 30.85 39.49 55.47
N GLN A 4 30.45 38.41 54.81
CA GLN A 4 31.34 37.71 53.90
C GLN A 4 30.58 37.42 52.61
N LEU A 5 30.90 38.26 51.62
CA LEU A 5 30.79 38.00 50.20
C LEU A 5 31.74 36.86 49.83
N CYS A 6 31.31 35.96 48.94
CA CYS A 6 32.12 35.22 47.95
C CYS A 6 31.16 34.24 47.26
N ALA A 7 31.17 34.00 45.96
CA ALA A 7 31.75 34.62 44.78
C ALA A 7 30.84 34.14 43.63
N ALA A 8 30.52 35.00 42.66
CA ALA A 8 29.65 34.62 41.56
C ALA A 8 30.42 33.75 40.56
N LEU A 9 30.04 32.47 40.44
CA LEU A 9 30.41 31.63 39.31
C LEU A 9 29.36 31.83 38.22
N VAL A 10 29.69 32.57 37.15
CA VAL A 10 28.81 32.68 35.99
C VAL A 10 28.98 31.41 35.16
N VAL A 11 28.06 30.46 35.34
CA VAL A 11 27.94 29.29 34.46
C VAL A 11 27.25 29.76 33.19
N ALA A 12 28.00 29.83 32.08
CA ALA A 12 27.42 30.08 30.76
C ALA A 12 26.64 28.82 30.33
N CYS A 13 25.32 28.86 30.50
CA CYS A 13 24.42 27.84 30.00
C CYS A 13 24.39 27.93 28.47
N VAL A 14 25.06 27.00 27.79
CA VAL A 14 24.88 26.82 26.34
C VAL A 14 23.46 26.28 26.15
N ALA A 15 22.55 27.13 25.68
CA ALA A 15 21.21 26.71 25.30
C ALA A 15 21.34 25.79 24.08
N MET A 16 21.10 24.49 24.28
CA MET A 16 20.88 23.58 23.17
C MET A 16 19.60 24.04 22.47
N ALA A 17 19.74 24.57 21.25
CA ALA A 17 18.60 24.92 20.42
C ALA A 17 17.85 23.63 20.08
N THR A 18 16.70 23.43 20.72
CA THR A 18 15.73 22.42 20.32
C THR A 18 15.15 22.87 18.98
N SER A 19 15.58 22.26 17.89
CA SER A 19 14.90 22.43 16.60
C SER A 19 13.43 22.04 16.78
N PRO A 20 12.45 22.89 16.40
CA PRO A 20 11.06 22.49 16.45
C PRO A 20 10.89 21.30 15.52
N SER A 21 10.44 20.17 16.06
CA SER A 21 9.91 19.08 15.24
C SER A 21 8.74 19.66 14.46
N SER A 22 8.86 19.72 13.15
CA SER A 22 7.72 19.97 12.27
C SER A 22 6.70 18.88 12.55
N GLU A 23 5.67 19.18 13.35
CA GLU A 23 4.47 18.37 13.40
C GLU A 23 3.94 18.32 11.97
N ALA A 24 3.96 17.15 11.36
CA ALA A 24 3.34 16.96 10.05
C ALA A 24 1.87 17.33 10.22
N ALA A 25 1.45 18.46 9.65
CA ALA A 25 0.07 18.91 9.74
C ALA A 25 -0.83 17.79 9.21
N ALA A 26 -1.79 17.36 10.03
CA ALA A 26 -2.77 16.36 9.62
C ALA A 26 -3.49 16.88 8.36
N LEU A 27 -3.51 16.08 7.30
CA LEU A 27 -4.22 16.42 6.08
C LEU A 27 -5.72 16.58 6.37
N ALA A 28 -6.36 17.53 5.70
CA ALA A 28 -7.81 17.69 5.80
C ALA A 28 -8.52 16.41 5.33
N LYS A 29 -9.59 16.02 6.04
CA LYS A 29 -10.42 14.87 5.65
C LYS A 29 -11.02 15.10 4.26
N PRO A 30 -10.96 14.13 3.34
CA PRO A 30 -11.59 14.28 2.03
C PRO A 30 -13.12 14.37 2.15
N THR A 31 -13.74 15.20 1.30
CA THR A 31 -15.20 15.25 1.15
C THR A 31 -15.65 14.21 0.13
N CYS A 32 -16.28 13.14 0.58
CA CYS A 32 -16.76 12.05 -0.28
C CYS A 32 -18.17 12.33 -0.81
N ARG A 33 -18.55 11.66 -1.90
CA ARG A 33 -19.91 11.75 -2.46
C ARG A 33 -20.90 11.06 -1.55
N THR A 34 -22.17 11.43 -1.61
CA THR A 34 -23.23 10.81 -0.78
C THR A 34 -23.47 9.34 -1.12
N THR A 35 -23.06 8.90 -2.31
CA THR A 35 -23.13 7.50 -2.78
C THR A 35 -21.91 6.66 -2.38
N ASP A 36 -20.89 7.26 -1.76
CA ASP A 36 -19.66 6.57 -1.39
C ASP A 36 -19.84 5.78 -0.08
N LYS A 37 -19.24 4.58 -0.05
CA LYS A 37 -19.14 3.78 1.18
C LYS A 37 -17.81 4.10 1.86
N THR A 38 -17.82 5.00 2.82
CA THR A 38 -16.59 5.42 3.53
C THR A 38 -16.24 4.49 4.68
N GLU A 39 -14.95 4.44 5.04
CA GLU A 39 -14.48 3.83 6.30
C GLU A 39 -15.19 4.49 7.50
N ALA A 40 -15.59 3.69 8.49
CA ALA A 40 -16.25 4.19 9.69
C ALA A 40 -15.26 4.70 10.77
N GLY A 41 -14.02 4.22 10.72
CA GLY A 41 -12.95 4.55 11.69
C GLY A 41 -12.07 5.73 11.29
N PHE A 42 -10.83 5.72 11.79
CA PHE A 42 -9.77 6.61 11.31
C PHE A 42 -9.26 6.14 9.95
N SER A 43 -8.73 7.05 9.12
CA SER A 43 -8.27 6.73 7.77
C SER A 43 -7.30 5.55 7.75
N GLY A 44 -7.59 4.52 6.95
CA GLY A 44 -6.77 3.32 6.83
C GLY A 44 -6.93 2.31 7.97
N SER A 45 -7.91 2.51 8.86
CA SER A 45 -8.26 1.55 9.90
C SER A 45 -9.52 0.76 9.55
N MET A 46 -9.60 -0.46 10.05
CA MET A 46 -10.78 -1.32 9.95
C MET A 46 -11.29 -1.63 11.35
N THR A 47 -12.54 -1.26 11.62
CA THR A 47 -13.18 -1.48 12.92
C THR A 47 -13.55 -2.95 13.12
N SER A 48 -13.77 -3.37 14.36
CA SER A 48 -14.23 -4.73 14.68
C SER A 48 -15.61 -5.03 14.08
N ALA A 49 -16.49 -4.02 14.00
CA ALA A 49 -17.78 -4.16 13.35
C ALA A 49 -17.66 -4.36 11.84
N GLU A 50 -16.79 -3.60 11.17
CA GLU A 50 -16.49 -3.78 9.73
C GLU A 50 -15.86 -5.16 9.46
N LEU A 51 -14.95 -5.62 10.33
CA LEU A 51 -14.39 -6.97 10.25
C LEU A 51 -15.46 -8.05 10.40
N ALA A 52 -16.34 -7.92 11.39
CA ALA A 52 -17.42 -8.88 11.63
C ALA A 52 -18.46 -8.89 10.50
N ALA A 53 -18.66 -7.76 9.81
CA ALA A 53 -19.57 -7.67 8.67
C ALA A 53 -19.02 -8.36 7.40
N GLY A 54 -17.72 -8.66 7.35
CA GLY A 54 -17.05 -9.33 6.24
C GLY A 54 -16.49 -8.37 5.19
N PRO A 55 -15.95 -8.91 4.06
CA PRO A 55 -15.28 -8.12 3.04
C PRO A 55 -16.20 -7.05 2.44
N ALA A 56 -15.68 -5.83 2.34
CA ALA A 56 -16.36 -4.70 1.73
C ALA A 56 -15.38 -3.84 0.92
N VAL A 57 -15.89 -3.23 -0.15
CA VAL A 57 -15.16 -2.20 -0.90
C VAL A 57 -15.53 -0.85 -0.30
N TYR A 58 -14.56 -0.19 0.33
CA TYR A 58 -14.67 1.20 0.79
C TYR A 58 -14.12 2.13 -0.29
N LYS A 59 -14.77 3.28 -0.48
CA LYS A 59 -14.40 4.24 -1.52
C LYS A 59 -14.71 5.67 -1.07
N CYS A 60 -13.98 6.62 -1.63
CA CYS A 60 -14.23 8.06 -1.51
C CYS A 60 -13.77 8.72 -2.80
N ASN A 61 -14.70 9.34 -3.53
CA ASN A 61 -14.46 10.02 -4.81
C ASN A 61 -13.86 9.15 -5.93
N ILE A 62 -13.93 7.83 -5.82
CA ILE A 62 -13.48 6.88 -6.84
C ILE A 62 -14.56 5.83 -7.09
N ASP A 63 -14.59 5.27 -8.29
CA ASP A 63 -15.52 4.21 -8.67
C ASP A 63 -14.76 3.03 -9.27
N LEU A 64 -15.31 1.83 -9.09
CA LEU A 64 -14.80 0.63 -9.76
C LEU A 64 -15.21 0.68 -11.24
N VAL A 65 -14.23 0.67 -12.13
CA VAL A 65 -14.46 0.61 -13.59
C VAL A 65 -14.60 -0.85 -14.05
N GLY A 66 -13.70 -1.71 -13.60
CA GLY A 66 -13.70 -3.14 -13.88
C GLY A 66 -12.78 -3.87 -12.90
N GLN A 67 -12.93 -5.19 -12.83
CA GLN A 67 -12.15 -6.02 -11.92
C GLN A 67 -11.97 -7.42 -12.49
N TYR A 68 -10.77 -7.96 -12.34
CA TYR A 68 -10.50 -9.39 -12.40
C TYR A 68 -9.98 -9.83 -11.03
N GLN A 69 -10.72 -10.70 -10.33
CA GLN A 69 -10.33 -11.20 -9.01
C GLN A 69 -9.42 -12.44 -9.11
N GLY A 70 -9.65 -13.28 -10.11
CA GLY A 70 -8.86 -14.49 -10.38
C GLY A 70 -8.64 -15.34 -9.13
N GLU A 71 -7.41 -15.81 -8.97
CA GLU A 71 -6.96 -16.58 -7.81
C GLU A 71 -6.20 -15.69 -6.80
N GLY A 72 -6.39 -14.38 -6.88
CA GLY A 72 -5.73 -13.38 -6.04
C GLY A 72 -4.41 -12.86 -6.63
N ALA A 73 -4.00 -11.69 -6.14
CA ALA A 73 -2.72 -11.05 -6.44
C ALA A 73 -1.84 -11.02 -5.19
N SER A 74 -0.56 -10.71 -5.33
CA SER A 74 0.38 -10.60 -4.22
C SER A 74 1.10 -9.26 -4.17
N TRP A 75 2.42 -9.25 -4.29
CA TRP A 75 3.29 -8.17 -3.87
C TRP A 75 3.48 -7.09 -4.93
N GLN A 76 3.37 -7.44 -6.21
CA GLN A 76 3.76 -6.57 -7.31
C GLN A 76 2.79 -6.59 -8.47
N LEU A 77 2.53 -5.40 -9.01
CA LEU A 77 1.82 -5.21 -10.26
C LEU A 77 2.65 -4.31 -11.18
N THR A 78 2.78 -4.71 -12.44
CA THR A 78 3.32 -3.88 -13.50
C THR A 78 2.40 -3.90 -14.70
N ALA A 79 2.54 -2.93 -15.60
CA ALA A 79 1.68 -2.81 -16.76
C ALA A 79 2.49 -2.44 -17.99
N TRP A 80 2.09 -2.99 -19.14
CA TRP A 80 2.65 -2.65 -20.44
C TRP A 80 1.55 -2.61 -21.48
N LYS A 81 1.43 -1.48 -22.18
CA LYS A 81 0.34 -1.22 -23.13
C LYS A 81 -1.01 -1.52 -22.49
N ASN A 82 -1.77 -2.48 -23.04
CA ASN A 82 -3.08 -2.87 -22.57
C ASN A 82 -3.04 -4.14 -21.70
N CYS A 83 -1.90 -4.48 -21.12
CA CYS A 83 -1.76 -5.66 -20.26
C CYS A 83 -1.37 -5.26 -18.84
N ALA A 84 -2.05 -5.83 -17.86
CA ALA A 84 -1.63 -5.85 -16.47
C ALA A 84 -0.96 -7.19 -16.14
N TYR A 85 0.10 -7.13 -15.36
CA TYR A 85 0.87 -8.28 -14.89
C TYR A 85 0.93 -8.18 -13.37
N PHE A 86 0.44 -9.19 -12.67
CA PHE A 86 0.58 -9.23 -11.22
C PHE A 86 1.00 -10.61 -10.77
N ASP A 87 1.87 -10.64 -9.76
CA ASP A 87 2.26 -11.87 -9.10
C ASP A 87 1.10 -12.44 -8.28
N GLN A 88 1.16 -13.74 -8.05
CA GLN A 88 0.21 -14.46 -7.24
C GLN A 88 0.95 -15.06 -6.05
N ARG A 89 0.26 -15.16 -4.91
CA ARG A 89 0.92 -15.55 -3.66
C ARG A 89 1.33 -17.01 -3.76
N ASN A 90 2.61 -17.31 -3.61
CA ASN A 90 3.06 -18.68 -3.43
C ASN A 90 2.83 -19.13 -1.96
N ASN A 91 1.97 -20.12 -1.73
CA ASN A 91 1.55 -20.54 -0.40
C ASN A 91 2.55 -21.49 0.34
N GLY A 92 3.82 -21.09 0.39
CA GLY A 92 4.68 -21.48 1.51
C GLY A 92 5.45 -22.80 1.40
N SER A 93 5.64 -23.36 0.21
CA SER A 93 6.78 -24.24 -0.04
C SER A 93 7.33 -23.86 -1.40
N ALA A 94 8.66 -23.70 -1.53
CA ALA A 94 9.28 -23.44 -2.83
C ALA A 94 8.84 -24.54 -3.82
N GLY A 95 7.82 -24.25 -4.64
CA GLY A 95 7.16 -25.20 -5.56
C GLY A 95 5.73 -25.65 -5.23
N SER A 96 5.05 -25.15 -4.19
CA SER A 96 3.64 -25.48 -3.90
C SER A 96 2.73 -24.25 -4.02
N THR A 97 2.11 -24.09 -5.18
CA THR A 97 1.04 -23.12 -5.40
C THR A 97 -0.30 -23.77 -5.10
N THR A 98 -1.14 -23.10 -4.30
CA THR A 98 -2.55 -23.49 -4.13
C THR A 98 -3.41 -23.08 -5.32
N GLU A 99 -2.83 -22.25 -6.16
CA GLU A 99 -3.36 -21.70 -7.39
C GLU A 99 -3.46 -22.81 -8.44
N THR A 100 -4.60 -22.88 -9.14
CA THR A 100 -4.76 -23.74 -10.33
C THR A 100 -3.88 -23.22 -11.47
N HIS A 101 -3.61 -21.92 -11.50
CA HIS A 101 -2.74 -21.27 -12.47
C HIS A 101 -1.59 -20.54 -11.77
N PRO A 102 -0.41 -21.18 -11.61
CA PRO A 102 0.71 -20.58 -10.90
C PRO A 102 1.46 -19.52 -11.71
N GLY A 103 2.05 -18.55 -11.00
CA GLY A 103 2.95 -17.54 -11.53
C GLY A 103 2.27 -16.20 -11.81
N VAL A 104 2.90 -15.36 -12.63
CA VAL A 104 2.40 -14.01 -12.92
C VAL A 104 1.19 -14.11 -13.85
N ALA A 105 0.03 -13.67 -13.37
CA ALA A 105 -1.17 -13.55 -14.19
C ALA A 105 -1.02 -12.38 -15.17
N VAL A 106 -1.33 -12.63 -16.45
CA VAL A 106 -1.34 -11.62 -17.51
C VAL A 106 -2.79 -11.35 -17.90
N VAL A 107 -3.24 -10.12 -17.67
CA VAL A 107 -4.63 -9.71 -17.90
C VAL A 107 -4.68 -8.65 -18.99
N ASP A 108 -5.45 -8.91 -20.05
CA ASP A 108 -5.80 -7.90 -21.04
C ASP A 108 -6.82 -6.93 -20.44
N VAL A 109 -6.46 -5.65 -20.47
CA VAL A 109 -7.24 -4.50 -19.99
C VAL A 109 -7.52 -3.51 -21.12
N SER A 110 -7.50 -3.96 -22.38
CA SER A 110 -7.89 -3.16 -23.55
C SER A 110 -9.32 -2.65 -23.46
N ASP A 111 -10.23 -3.46 -22.93
CA ASP A 111 -11.50 -3.01 -22.35
C ASP A 111 -11.38 -2.97 -20.81
N PRO A 112 -11.20 -1.79 -20.20
CA PRO A 112 -11.02 -1.67 -18.76
C PRO A 112 -12.29 -2.02 -17.96
N THR A 113 -13.45 -2.09 -18.61
CA THR A 113 -14.72 -2.51 -17.98
C THR A 113 -14.85 -4.02 -17.90
N HIS A 114 -14.09 -4.77 -18.72
CA HIS A 114 -14.05 -6.23 -18.73
C HIS A 114 -12.62 -6.77 -18.80
N PRO A 115 -11.78 -6.61 -17.74
CA PRO A 115 -10.45 -7.21 -17.70
C PRO A 115 -10.52 -8.73 -17.86
N THR A 116 -9.71 -9.31 -18.76
CA THR A 116 -9.72 -10.75 -19.04
C THR A 116 -8.34 -11.39 -18.87
N PRO A 117 -8.22 -12.52 -18.15
CA PRO A 117 -6.96 -13.24 -18.07
C PRO A 117 -6.63 -13.84 -19.43
N THR A 118 -5.36 -13.73 -19.84
CA THR A 118 -4.87 -14.22 -21.13
C THR A 118 -3.91 -15.38 -20.97
N THR A 119 -2.99 -15.31 -20.00
CA THR A 119 -2.01 -16.36 -19.72
C THR A 119 -1.38 -16.19 -18.34
N TRP A 120 -0.54 -17.15 -17.95
CA TRP A 120 0.25 -17.15 -16.72
C TRP A 120 1.71 -17.42 -17.05
N LEU A 121 2.61 -16.53 -16.59
CA LEU A 121 4.04 -16.72 -16.75
C LEU A 121 4.55 -17.57 -15.59
N SER A 122 4.91 -18.82 -15.87
CA SER A 122 5.29 -19.81 -14.87
C SER A 122 6.75 -20.27 -14.97
N ASP A 123 7.57 -19.54 -15.73
CA ASP A 123 9.03 -19.71 -15.67
C ASP A 123 9.51 -19.49 -14.22
N PRO A 124 10.65 -20.08 -13.80
CA PRO A 124 11.10 -20.03 -12.41
C PRO A 124 11.17 -18.62 -11.80
N ALA A 125 11.55 -17.61 -12.60
CA ALA A 125 11.62 -16.22 -12.16
C ALA A 125 10.23 -15.54 -12.02
N MET A 126 9.17 -16.14 -12.58
CA MET A 126 7.81 -15.61 -12.61
C MET A 126 6.86 -16.38 -11.68
N ILE A 127 7.28 -17.50 -11.08
CA ILE A 127 6.47 -18.22 -10.09
C ILE A 127 6.22 -17.38 -8.83
N ASP A 128 7.23 -16.62 -8.40
CA ASP A 128 7.17 -15.76 -7.21
C ASP A 128 8.20 -14.63 -7.34
N PRO A 129 7.97 -13.63 -8.22
CA PRO A 129 8.95 -12.60 -8.54
C PRO A 129 9.10 -11.53 -7.43
N TRP A 130 8.19 -11.46 -6.46
CA TRP A 130 8.15 -10.42 -5.43
C TRP A 130 8.30 -9.02 -6.04
N GLU A 131 9.11 -8.13 -5.44
CA GLU A 131 9.37 -6.79 -5.95
C GLU A 131 10.11 -6.75 -7.30
N SER A 132 10.58 -7.90 -7.83
CA SER A 132 11.36 -7.98 -9.07
C SER A 132 10.52 -8.02 -10.34
N LEU A 133 9.20 -8.17 -10.26
CA LEU A 133 8.33 -8.11 -11.44
C LEU A 133 8.34 -6.68 -12.02
N LYS A 134 9.04 -6.51 -13.14
CA LYS A 134 9.20 -5.24 -13.85
C LYS A 134 9.07 -5.45 -15.34
N VAL A 135 8.44 -4.49 -16.01
CA VAL A 135 8.47 -4.36 -17.46
C VAL A 135 9.75 -3.64 -17.84
N ASN A 136 10.37 -4.10 -18.92
CA ASN A 136 11.33 -3.28 -19.62
C ASN A 136 10.62 -2.53 -20.78
N PRO A 137 10.62 -1.18 -20.80
CA PRO A 137 9.91 -0.43 -21.84
C PRO A 137 10.52 -0.51 -23.25
N ALA A 138 11.81 -0.87 -23.37
CA ALA A 138 12.50 -0.88 -24.66
C ALA A 138 12.25 -2.13 -25.51
N ARG A 139 11.73 -3.20 -24.90
CA ARG A 139 11.43 -4.48 -25.54
C ARG A 139 10.30 -5.16 -24.79
#